data_AF-K7YYK6-F1
#
_entry.id   AF-K7YYK6-F1
#
_cell.length_a   1.000
_cell.length_b   1.000
_cell.length_c   1.000
_cell.angle_alpha   90.00
_cell.angle_beta   90.00
_cell.angle_gamma   90.00
#
_symmetry.space_group_name_H-M   'P 1'
#
loop_
_entity.id
_entity.type
_entity.pdbx_description
1 polymer ?
#
loop_
_entity_poly.entity_id
_entity_poly.type
_entity_poly.pdbx_seq_one_letter_code
_entity_poly.pdbx_strand_id
1 'polypeptide(L)'
;MGVLLLSSGVQAVPVSAALAEKARKLADHLQDVESQLVYADHEEVRYSLEKLEITLGRYQKKESRVPFACISNGSSDHFERFVPTDLATNKVVGGGTSLDKCRQLIEKQMNGLMCVSNGSDDHFERFSPLDLATRKKIGGGTSFDACQVLIAKATSGFMCVSNGSDGAFESFILRDLKNARNIGGGTSLDNCLSAIPR
;
A
#
# COMPACT_ATOMS: atom_id res chain seq x y z
N MET A 1 23.20 -58.01 23.65
CA MET A 1 22.83 -56.76 24.34
C MET A 1 23.34 -55.63 23.46
N GLY A 2 22.51 -55.00 22.63
CA GLY A 2 21.70 -53.82 22.98
C GLY A 2 22.62 -52.59 22.93
N VAL A 3 22.45 -51.59 22.06
CA VAL A 3 21.30 -50.69 21.98
C VAL A 3 21.24 -50.02 20.59
N LEU A 4 20.04 -50.01 19.99
CA LEU A 4 19.63 -49.11 18.91
C LEU A 4 19.54 -47.68 19.46
N LEU A 5 20.19 -46.71 18.80
CA LEU A 5 19.86 -45.29 18.95
C LEU A 5 19.42 -44.74 17.60
N LEU A 6 18.10 -44.74 17.42
CA LEU A 6 17.37 -43.92 16.46
C LEU A 6 17.57 -42.45 16.84
N SER A 7 18.38 -41.69 16.09
CA SER A 7 18.31 -40.24 16.14
C SER A 7 17.22 -39.78 15.17
N SER A 8 16.02 -39.61 15.72
CA SER A 8 14.88 -38.94 15.10
C SER A 8 15.29 -37.53 14.64
N GLY A 9 15.49 -37.37 13.34
CA GLY A 9 15.56 -36.07 12.69
C GLY A 9 14.18 -35.44 12.71
N VAL A 10 13.96 -34.50 13.64
CA VAL A 10 12.86 -33.54 13.53
C VAL A 10 13.26 -32.59 12.41
N GLN A 11 12.93 -32.95 11.17
CA GLN A 11 12.99 -32.01 10.06
C GLN A 11 11.98 -30.90 10.36
N ALA A 12 12.49 -29.73 10.71
CA ALA A 12 11.74 -28.50 10.59
C ALA A 12 11.33 -28.39 9.13
N VAL A 13 10.08 -28.78 8.81
CA VAL A 13 9.51 -28.54 7.50
C VAL A 13 9.63 -27.04 7.28
N PRO A 14 10.42 -26.59 6.29
CA PRO A 14 10.54 -25.16 6.04
C PRO A 14 9.12 -24.67 5.77
N VAL A 15 8.70 -23.64 6.49
CA VAL A 15 7.34 -23.08 6.44
C VAL A 15 6.86 -22.88 4.99
N SER A 16 7.78 -22.70 4.04
CA SER A 16 7.52 -22.64 2.59
C SER A 16 6.90 -23.91 1.99
N ALA A 17 7.33 -25.12 2.36
CA ALA A 17 6.85 -26.37 1.77
C ALA A 17 5.43 -26.71 2.23
N ALA A 18 5.15 -26.52 3.53
CA ALA A 18 3.81 -26.69 4.08
C ALA A 18 2.82 -25.63 3.54
N LEU A 19 3.30 -24.41 3.28
CA LEU A 19 2.49 -23.35 2.69
C LEU A 19 2.23 -23.60 1.19
N ALA A 20 3.23 -24.06 0.44
CA ALA A 20 3.10 -24.39 -0.98
C ALA A 20 2.11 -25.55 -1.19
N GLU A 21 2.14 -26.56 -0.33
CA GLU A 21 1.20 -27.68 -0.36
C GLU A 21 -0.24 -27.21 -0.04
N LYS A 22 -0.41 -26.31 0.94
CA LYS A 22 -1.72 -25.70 1.20
C LYS A 22 -2.20 -24.85 0.03
N ALA A 23 -1.31 -24.11 -0.63
CA ALA A 23 -1.66 -23.29 -1.79
C ALA A 23 -2.11 -24.15 -2.99
N ARG A 24 -1.42 -25.26 -3.26
CA ARG A 24 -1.86 -26.24 -4.30
C ARG A 24 -3.24 -26.80 -3.98
N LYS A 25 -3.44 -27.30 -2.76
CA LYS A 25 -4.75 -27.83 -2.35
C LYS A 25 -5.86 -26.80 -2.46
N LEU A 26 -5.58 -25.54 -2.12
CA LEU A 26 -6.55 -24.45 -2.27
C LEU A 26 -6.85 -24.17 -3.75
N ALA A 27 -5.84 -24.18 -4.63
CA ALA A 27 -6.04 -23.98 -6.06
C ALA A 27 -6.88 -25.12 -6.68
N ASP A 28 -6.55 -26.37 -6.35
CA ASP A 28 -7.31 -27.55 -6.81
C ASP A 28 -8.77 -27.49 -6.30
N HIS A 29 -8.97 -27.08 -5.05
CA HIS A 29 -10.31 -26.95 -4.48
C HIS A 29 -11.11 -25.82 -5.13
N LEU A 30 -10.48 -24.67 -5.39
CA LEU A 30 -11.13 -23.55 -6.08
C LEU A 30 -11.55 -23.95 -7.51
N GLN A 31 -10.76 -24.77 -8.19
CA GLN A 31 -11.09 -25.28 -9.52
C GLN A 31 -12.30 -26.22 -9.51
N ASP A 32 -12.44 -27.07 -8.48
CA ASP A 32 -13.59 -27.97 -8.33
C ASP A 32 -14.88 -27.23 -7.95
N VAL A 33 -14.78 -26.16 -7.16
CA VAL A 33 -15.95 -25.39 -6.67
C VAL A 33 -16.39 -24.32 -7.68
N GLU A 34 -15.57 -23.97 -8.68
CA GLU A 34 -15.86 -22.94 -9.68
C GLU A 34 -17.21 -23.13 -10.39
N SER A 35 -17.59 -24.38 -10.65
CA SER A 35 -18.88 -24.75 -11.27
C SER A 35 -20.09 -24.73 -10.34
N GLN A 36 -19.86 -24.57 -9.02
CA GLN A 36 -20.87 -24.62 -7.96
C GLN A 36 -21.16 -23.26 -7.33
N LEU A 37 -20.38 -22.23 -7.69
CA LEU A 37 -20.52 -20.89 -7.13
C LEU A 37 -21.79 -20.21 -7.67
N VAL A 38 -22.59 -19.64 -6.76
CA VAL A 38 -23.70 -18.76 -7.11
C VAL A 38 -23.17 -17.32 -7.20
N TYR A 39 -23.88 -16.41 -7.88
CA TYR A 39 -23.40 -15.03 -8.14
C TYR A 39 -22.88 -14.28 -6.88
N ALA A 40 -23.47 -14.51 -5.71
CA ALA A 40 -23.02 -13.93 -4.45
C ALA A 40 -21.65 -14.47 -3.99
N ASP A 41 -21.38 -15.76 -4.22
CA ASP A 41 -20.11 -16.42 -3.87
C ASP A 41 -18.97 -15.98 -4.80
N HIS A 42 -19.28 -15.63 -6.05
CA HIS A 42 -18.29 -15.10 -7.00
C HIS A 42 -17.68 -13.77 -6.52
N GLU A 43 -18.45 -12.88 -5.91
CA GLU A 43 -17.91 -11.62 -5.37
C GLU A 43 -17.04 -11.83 -4.14
N GLU A 44 -17.41 -12.76 -3.24
CA GLU A 44 -16.59 -13.09 -2.07
C GLU A 44 -15.26 -13.76 -2.48
N VAL A 45 -15.29 -14.63 -3.48
CA VAL A 45 -14.10 -15.26 -4.07
C VAL A 45 -13.25 -14.19 -4.78
N ARG A 46 -13.84 -13.31 -5.58
CA ARG A 46 -13.14 -12.21 -6.26
C ARG A 46 -12.44 -11.29 -5.26
N TYR A 47 -13.13 -10.90 -4.19
CA TYR A 47 -12.54 -10.09 -3.12
C TYR A 47 -11.37 -10.80 -2.43
N SER A 48 -11.53 -12.09 -2.13
CA SER A 48 -10.50 -12.89 -1.47
C SER A 48 -9.26 -13.07 -2.37
N LEU A 49 -9.46 -13.25 -3.68
CA LEU A 49 -8.40 -13.29 -4.67
C LEU A 49 -7.70 -11.94 -4.81
N GLU A 50 -8.42 -10.82 -4.88
CA GLU A 50 -7.81 -9.48 -4.95
C GLU A 50 -6.96 -9.19 -3.68
N LYS A 51 -7.43 -9.62 -2.51
CA LYS A 51 -6.66 -9.52 -1.26
C LYS A 51 -5.41 -10.42 -1.24
N LEU A 52 -5.50 -11.61 -1.82
CA LEU A 52 -4.36 -12.51 -2.01
C LEU A 52 -3.37 -11.93 -3.03
N GLU A 53 -3.82 -11.34 -4.13
CA GLU A 53 -2.97 -10.64 -5.11
C GLU A 53 -2.28 -9.43 -4.47
N ILE A 54 -2.99 -8.64 -3.66
CA ILE A 54 -2.37 -7.55 -2.88
C ILE A 54 -1.29 -8.11 -1.95
N THR A 55 -1.58 -9.21 -1.26
CA THR A 55 -0.65 -9.81 -0.30
C THR A 55 0.57 -10.42 -1.01
N LEU A 56 0.35 -11.18 -2.09
CA LEU A 56 1.39 -11.77 -2.93
C LEU A 56 2.20 -10.68 -3.64
N GLY A 57 1.57 -9.60 -4.08
CA GLY A 57 2.21 -8.42 -4.63
C GLY A 57 3.21 -7.77 -3.65
N ARG A 58 2.96 -7.83 -2.34
CA ARG A 58 3.93 -7.38 -1.32
C ARG A 58 5.19 -8.24 -1.28
N TYR A 59 5.08 -9.53 -1.63
CA TYR A 59 6.20 -10.49 -1.60
C TYR A 59 6.91 -10.62 -2.96
N GLN A 60 6.17 -10.62 -4.07
CA GLN A 60 6.74 -10.64 -5.43
C GLN A 60 7.41 -9.31 -5.79
N LYS A 61 6.91 -8.16 -5.27
CA LYS A 61 7.57 -6.85 -5.45
C LYS A 61 8.74 -6.59 -4.48
N LYS A 62 9.34 -7.62 -3.88
CA LYS A 62 10.70 -7.46 -3.30
C LYS A 62 11.72 -7.01 -4.36
N GLU A 63 11.48 -7.30 -5.64
CA GLU A 63 12.30 -6.86 -6.79
C GLU A 63 11.82 -5.56 -7.47
N SER A 64 10.63 -5.04 -7.13
CA SER A 64 10.02 -3.85 -7.78
C SER A 64 9.87 -2.65 -6.83
N ARG A 65 10.62 -2.61 -5.72
CA ARG A 65 10.84 -1.34 -5.04
C ARG A 65 11.75 -0.52 -5.95
N VAL A 66 11.17 0.45 -6.67
CA VAL A 66 11.97 1.53 -7.28
C VAL A 66 12.90 2.00 -6.16
N PRO A 67 14.23 1.95 -6.35
CA PRO A 67 15.16 2.15 -5.26
C PRO A 67 15.11 3.62 -4.86
N PHE A 68 14.24 3.96 -3.91
CA PHE A 68 14.15 5.30 -3.37
C PHE A 68 15.17 5.45 -2.24
N ALA A 69 15.79 6.62 -2.17
CA ALA A 69 16.56 7.05 -1.02
C ALA A 69 16.07 8.40 -0.54
N CYS A 70 16.23 8.65 0.76
CA CYS A 70 16.01 9.95 1.35
C CYS A 70 17.26 10.80 1.15
N ILE A 71 17.19 11.77 0.25
CA ILE A 71 18.31 12.67 -0.05
C ILE A 71 18.07 14.00 0.63
N SER A 72 19.08 14.44 1.39
CA SER A 72 19.08 15.75 2.06
C SER A 72 19.12 16.89 1.05
N ASN A 73 18.45 18.00 1.38
CA ASN A 73 18.56 19.26 0.66
C ASN A 73 19.89 20.01 0.92
N GLY A 74 20.77 19.45 1.75
CA GLY A 74 22.08 20.02 2.07
C GLY A 74 22.04 21.16 3.10
N SER A 75 20.88 21.41 3.72
CA SER A 75 20.79 22.29 4.90
C SER A 75 21.28 21.58 6.14
N SER A 76 21.85 22.32 7.09
CA SER A 76 22.29 21.76 8.38
C SER A 76 21.17 21.85 9.44
N ASP A 77 21.23 20.92 10.40
CA ASP A 77 20.44 20.91 11.63
C ASP A 77 18.91 20.85 11.39
N HIS A 78 18.12 21.59 12.18
CA HIS A 78 16.66 21.51 12.18
C HIS A 78 15.99 21.94 10.86
N PHE A 79 16.75 22.52 9.92
CA PHE A 79 16.27 22.88 8.59
C PHE A 79 16.61 21.83 7.53
N GLU A 80 17.29 20.75 7.91
CA GLU A 80 17.57 19.66 6.99
C GLU A 80 16.27 18.97 6.57
N ARG A 81 16.03 18.95 5.26
CA ARG A 81 14.86 18.32 4.67
C ARG A 81 15.30 17.20 3.75
N PHE A 82 14.60 16.08 3.83
CA PHE A 82 14.86 14.89 3.06
C PHE A 82 13.76 14.66 2.04
N VAL A 83 14.15 14.42 0.79
CA VAL A 83 13.23 14.16 -0.31
C VAL A 83 13.41 12.72 -0.80
N PRO A 84 12.32 11.93 -0.94
CA PRO A 84 12.40 10.66 -1.63
C PRO A 84 12.90 10.87 -3.07
N THR A 85 14.02 10.26 -3.40
CA THR A 85 14.67 10.36 -4.71
C THR A 85 14.78 8.97 -5.31
N ASP A 86 14.26 8.82 -6.52
CA ASP A 86 14.41 7.60 -7.31
C ASP A 86 15.87 7.47 -7.76
N LEU A 87 16.59 6.48 -7.24
CA LEU A 87 18.01 6.27 -7.56
C LEU A 87 18.25 5.78 -8.99
N ALA A 88 17.25 5.22 -9.67
CA ALA A 88 17.40 4.81 -11.06
C ALA A 88 17.35 6.02 -12.01
N THR A 89 16.56 7.05 -11.66
CA THR A 89 16.33 8.21 -12.53
C THR A 89 16.91 9.52 -11.98
N ASN A 90 17.41 9.53 -10.74
CA ASN A 90 17.79 10.71 -9.97
C ASN A 90 16.67 11.76 -9.86
N LYS A 91 15.41 11.34 -9.97
CA LYS A 91 14.25 12.24 -9.88
C LYS A 91 13.69 12.24 -8.47
N VAL A 92 13.57 13.44 -7.91
CA VAL A 92 12.87 13.70 -6.65
C VAL A 92 11.37 13.44 -6.76
N VAL A 93 10.76 13.07 -5.63
CA VAL A 93 9.35 12.69 -5.53
C VAL A 93 8.71 13.40 -4.35
N GLY A 94 7.94 14.45 -4.66
CA GLY A 94 7.32 15.30 -3.65
C GLY A 94 8.22 16.43 -3.16
N GLY A 95 7.83 17.03 -2.04
CA GLY A 95 8.63 18.00 -1.30
C GLY A 95 9.43 17.36 -0.17
N GLY A 96 10.34 18.13 0.41
CA GLY A 96 11.19 17.68 1.53
C GLY A 96 10.40 17.51 2.82
N THR A 97 10.81 16.53 3.63
CA THR A 97 10.22 16.20 4.94
C THR A 97 11.32 15.83 5.95
N SER A 98 10.98 15.57 7.21
CA SER A 98 11.93 14.99 8.18
C SER A 98 12.48 13.64 7.69
N LEU A 99 13.70 13.26 8.08
CA LEU A 99 14.32 11.99 7.70
C LEU A 99 13.41 10.79 8.03
N ASP A 100 12.82 10.78 9.21
CA ASP A 100 11.98 9.67 9.68
C ASP A 100 10.70 9.54 8.85
N LYS A 101 10.02 10.66 8.54
CA LYS A 101 8.87 10.62 7.65
C LYS A 101 9.30 10.17 6.26
N CYS A 102 10.39 10.69 5.70
CA CYS A 102 10.87 10.30 4.39
C CYS A 102 11.12 8.78 4.30
N ARG A 103 11.79 8.18 5.29
CA ARG A 103 12.01 6.73 5.35
C ARG A 103 10.69 5.97 5.36
N GLN A 104 9.73 6.42 6.17
CA GLN A 104 8.41 5.82 6.22
C GLN A 104 7.62 5.96 4.89
N LEU A 105 7.76 7.07 4.15
CA LEU A 105 7.13 7.21 2.83
C LEU A 105 7.62 6.12 1.86
N ILE A 106 8.92 5.83 1.90
CA ILE A 106 9.54 4.79 1.08
C ILE A 106 9.11 3.40 1.54
N GLU A 107 9.17 3.13 2.86
CA GLU A 107 8.87 1.82 3.43
C GLU A 107 7.40 1.42 3.29
N LYS A 108 6.49 2.38 3.44
CA LYS A 108 5.03 2.16 3.44
C LYS A 108 4.39 2.36 2.06
N GLN A 109 5.20 2.48 1.00
CA GLN A 109 4.73 2.42 -0.38
C GLN A 109 3.86 1.15 -0.61
N MET A 110 2.70 1.30 -1.23
CA MET A 110 1.78 0.18 -1.48
C MET A 110 1.04 0.37 -2.80
N ASN A 111 0.80 -0.72 -3.54
CA ASN A 111 0.01 -0.72 -4.79
C ASN A 111 0.50 0.28 -5.86
N GLY A 112 1.80 0.57 -5.92
CA GLY A 112 2.35 1.57 -6.83
C GLY A 112 2.05 3.03 -6.41
N LEU A 113 1.52 3.22 -5.21
CA LEU A 113 1.26 4.51 -4.58
C LEU A 113 2.30 4.79 -3.49
N MET A 114 2.64 6.06 -3.34
CA MET A 114 3.48 6.59 -2.26
C MET A 114 2.86 7.88 -1.74
N CYS A 115 2.88 8.09 -0.43
CA CYS A 115 2.56 9.40 0.12
C CYS A 115 3.71 10.37 -0.15
N VAL A 116 3.41 11.62 -0.50
CA VAL A 116 4.43 12.63 -0.77
C VAL A 116 4.12 13.93 -0.04
N SER A 117 5.16 14.50 0.59
CA SER A 117 5.04 15.79 1.28
C SER A 117 4.83 16.93 0.27
N ASN A 118 4.15 17.99 0.72
CA ASN A 118 4.08 19.27 0.02
C ASN A 118 5.34 20.11 0.21
N GLY A 119 6.27 19.71 1.08
CA GLY A 119 7.51 20.43 1.37
C GLY A 119 7.40 21.48 2.47
N SER A 120 6.23 21.66 3.07
CA SER A 120 6.01 22.62 4.16
C SER A 120 6.51 22.06 5.50
N ASP A 121 6.77 22.96 6.45
CA ASP A 121 7.27 22.61 7.77
C ASP A 121 6.16 22.23 8.76
N ASP A 122 6.52 21.34 9.68
CA ASP A 122 5.74 20.90 10.84
C ASP A 122 4.23 20.76 10.60
N HIS A 123 3.44 21.64 11.20
CA HIS A 123 1.98 21.57 11.20
C HIS A 123 1.36 21.93 9.84
N PHE A 124 2.10 22.61 8.97
CA PHE A 124 1.66 22.91 7.60
C PHE A 124 2.04 21.82 6.60
N GLU A 125 2.81 20.82 7.06
CA GLU A 125 3.20 19.71 6.23
C GLU A 125 1.99 18.83 5.91
N ARG A 126 1.67 18.74 4.61
CA ARG A 126 0.57 17.93 4.10
C ARG A 126 1.10 16.87 3.14
N PHE A 127 0.45 15.72 3.15
CA PHE A 127 0.82 14.55 2.37
C PHE A 127 -0.28 14.20 1.39
N SER A 128 0.08 13.96 0.15
CA SER A 128 -0.86 13.48 -0.87
C SER A 128 -0.41 12.11 -1.37
N PRO A 129 -1.34 11.20 -1.70
CA PRO A 129 -1.02 10.04 -2.49
C PRO A 129 -0.44 10.46 -3.85
N LEU A 130 0.58 9.77 -4.30
CA LEU A 130 1.20 9.90 -5.60
C LEU A 130 1.17 8.53 -6.28
N ASP A 131 0.68 8.48 -7.50
CA ASP A 131 0.88 7.34 -8.39
C ASP A 131 2.31 7.37 -8.95
N LEU A 132 3.08 6.33 -8.68
CA LEU A 132 4.49 6.25 -9.07
C LEU A 132 4.69 5.94 -10.55
N ALA A 133 3.71 5.31 -11.21
CA ALA A 133 3.75 5.05 -12.64
C ALA A 133 3.51 6.35 -13.42
N THR A 134 2.49 7.13 -13.03
CA THR A 134 2.15 8.38 -13.72
C THR A 134 2.86 9.62 -13.16
N ARG A 135 3.48 9.51 -11.97
CA ARG A 135 4.07 10.61 -11.20
C ARG A 135 3.07 11.74 -10.91
N LYS A 136 1.78 11.43 -10.82
CA LYS A 136 0.72 12.40 -10.54
C LYS A 136 0.21 12.26 -9.11
N LYS A 137 0.02 13.40 -8.45
CA LYS A 137 -0.67 13.45 -7.14
C LYS A 137 -2.14 13.12 -7.35
N ILE A 138 -2.72 12.41 -6.40
CA ILE A 138 -4.12 12.03 -6.39
C ILE A 138 -4.78 12.72 -5.19
N GLY A 139 -5.70 13.63 -5.48
CA GLY A 139 -6.42 14.39 -4.46
C GLY A 139 -5.60 15.51 -3.80
N GLY A 140 -6.13 16.02 -2.70
CA GLY A 140 -5.54 17.07 -1.88
C GLY A 140 -4.53 16.55 -0.85
N GLY A 141 -3.91 17.49 -0.12
CA GLY A 141 -3.00 17.17 0.97
C GLY A 141 -3.75 16.87 2.28
N THR A 142 -3.34 15.80 2.95
CA THR A 142 -3.88 15.32 4.23
C THR A 142 -2.77 15.15 5.28
N SER A 143 -3.10 14.74 6.50
CA SER A 143 -2.10 14.37 7.49
C SER A 143 -1.28 13.16 7.03
N PHE A 144 -0.09 12.99 7.60
CA PHE A 144 0.79 11.86 7.27
C PHE A 144 0.09 10.51 7.49
N ASP A 145 -0.54 10.33 8.65
CA ASP A 145 -1.21 9.08 9.01
C ASP A 145 -2.43 8.82 8.14
N ALA A 146 -3.24 9.85 7.86
CA ALA A 146 -4.38 9.71 6.96
C ALA A 146 -3.92 9.30 5.56
N CYS A 147 -2.87 9.92 5.01
CA CYS A 147 -2.34 9.53 3.70
C CYS A 147 -1.93 8.05 3.68
N GLN A 148 -1.26 7.56 4.74
CA GLN A 148 -0.88 6.16 4.84
C GLN A 148 -2.09 5.22 4.84
N VAL A 149 -3.16 5.59 5.55
CA VAL A 149 -4.41 4.83 5.54
C VAL A 149 -5.03 4.83 4.14
N LEU A 150 -5.05 5.98 3.45
CA LEU A 150 -5.60 6.08 2.09
C LEU A 150 -4.90 5.12 1.11
N ILE A 151 -3.55 5.12 1.09
CA ILE A 151 -2.81 4.23 0.18
C ILE A 151 -2.92 2.76 0.60
N ALA A 152 -3.01 2.46 1.90
CA ALA A 152 -3.11 1.10 2.40
C ALA A 152 -4.49 0.47 2.16
N LYS A 153 -5.53 1.29 2.05
CA LYS A 153 -6.91 0.87 1.79
C LYS A 153 -7.34 1.02 0.33
N ALA A 154 -6.51 1.62 -0.52
CA ALA A 154 -6.76 1.70 -1.95
C ALA A 154 -6.81 0.31 -2.58
N THR A 155 -7.78 0.10 -3.48
CA THR A 155 -7.87 -1.07 -4.36
C THR A 155 -7.31 -0.74 -5.74
N SER A 156 -7.33 -1.71 -6.65
CA SER A 156 -6.91 -1.52 -8.04
C SER A 156 -7.75 -0.45 -8.76
N GLY A 157 -9.02 -0.30 -8.40
CA GLY A 157 -9.98 0.60 -9.05
C GLY A 157 -10.37 1.84 -8.25
N PHE A 158 -10.27 1.80 -6.91
CA PHE A 158 -10.85 2.84 -6.07
C PHE A 158 -9.93 3.25 -4.92
N MET A 159 -10.00 4.52 -4.56
CA MET A 159 -9.38 5.02 -3.34
C MET A 159 -10.15 6.19 -2.76
N CYS A 160 -10.00 6.42 -1.46
CA CYS A 160 -10.38 7.69 -0.86
C CYS A 160 -9.30 8.73 -1.08
N VAL A 161 -9.70 9.99 -1.27
CA VAL A 161 -8.80 11.12 -1.39
C VAL A 161 -9.27 12.30 -0.55
N SER A 162 -8.36 13.01 0.08
CA SER A 162 -8.68 14.25 0.79
C SER A 162 -9.07 15.36 -0.19
N ASN A 163 -9.99 16.22 0.22
CA ASN A 163 -10.32 17.47 -0.47
C ASN A 163 -9.24 18.56 -0.31
N GLY A 164 -8.23 18.32 0.55
CA GLY A 164 -7.14 19.26 0.81
C GLY A 164 -7.43 20.30 1.90
N SER A 165 -8.63 20.29 2.49
CA SER A 165 -8.94 21.09 3.67
C SER A 165 -8.31 20.47 4.92
N ASP A 166 -8.21 21.25 6.01
CA ASP A 166 -7.57 20.83 7.25
C ASP A 166 -8.55 20.71 8.43
N GLY A 167 -8.18 19.88 9.41
CA GLY A 167 -8.91 19.67 10.65
C GLY A 167 -10.38 19.27 10.42
N ALA A 168 -11.30 19.95 11.11
CA ALA A 168 -12.74 19.66 11.07
C ALA A 168 -13.38 19.89 9.69
N PHE A 169 -12.71 20.59 8.77
CA PHE A 169 -13.19 20.86 7.41
C PHE A 169 -12.64 19.87 6.38
N GLU A 170 -11.71 19.00 6.79
CA GLU A 170 -11.21 17.95 5.94
C GLU A 170 -12.32 16.95 5.62
N SER A 171 -12.50 16.68 4.33
CA SER A 171 -13.41 15.66 3.86
C SER A 171 -12.73 14.76 2.84
N PHE A 172 -13.18 13.52 2.78
CA PHE A 172 -12.64 12.48 1.92
C PHE A 172 -13.68 12.09 0.88
N ILE A 173 -13.22 11.95 -0.36
CA ILE A 173 -14.05 11.68 -1.52
C ILE A 173 -13.60 10.35 -2.11
N LEU A 174 -14.55 9.48 -2.45
CA LEU A 174 -14.24 8.25 -3.17
C LEU A 174 -13.85 8.60 -4.60
N ARG A 175 -12.76 8.04 -5.09
CA ARG A 175 -12.22 8.30 -6.42
C ARG A 175 -12.05 7.00 -7.19
N ASP A 176 -12.59 6.99 -8.40
CA ASP A 176 -12.35 5.99 -9.44
C ASP A 176 -11.00 6.28 -10.07
N LEU A 177 -10.04 5.40 -9.81
CA LEU A 177 -8.65 5.52 -10.26
C LEU A 177 -8.54 5.36 -11.78
N LYS A 178 -9.34 4.44 -12.35
CA LYS A 178 -9.29 4.13 -13.79
C LYS A 178 -9.79 5.30 -14.63
N ASN A 179 -10.88 5.93 -14.21
CA ASN A 179 -11.50 7.04 -14.94
C ASN A 179 -11.09 8.42 -14.39
N ALA A 180 -10.21 8.46 -13.38
CA ALA A 180 -9.72 9.67 -12.72
C ALA A 180 -10.85 10.64 -12.27
N ARG A 181 -11.98 10.08 -11.82
CA ARG A 181 -13.18 10.85 -11.44
C ARG A 181 -13.55 10.63 -9.98
N ASN A 182 -14.12 11.66 -9.38
CA ASN A 182 -14.69 11.56 -8.04
C ASN A 182 -16.09 10.93 -8.12
N ILE A 183 -16.45 10.16 -7.11
CA ILE A 183 -17.73 9.51 -6.93
C ILE A 183 -18.37 10.07 -5.67
N GLY A 184 -19.54 10.70 -5.81
CA GLY A 184 -20.27 11.30 -4.71
C GLY A 184 -19.62 12.58 -4.15
N GLY A 185 -20.02 12.93 -2.93
CA GLY A 185 -19.53 14.11 -2.19
C GLY A 185 -18.50 13.77 -1.11
N GLY A 186 -17.93 14.79 -0.49
CA GLY A 186 -17.00 14.64 0.64
C GLY A 186 -17.69 14.11 1.89
N THR A 187 -17.03 13.20 2.60
CA THR A 187 -17.50 12.60 3.87
C THR A 187 -16.33 12.40 4.84
N SER A 188 -16.55 11.80 6.01
CA SER A 188 -15.46 11.43 6.93
C SER A 188 -14.56 10.35 6.33
N LEU A 189 -13.33 10.22 6.84
CA LEU A 189 -12.39 9.19 6.38
C LEU A 189 -13.01 7.79 6.48
N ASP A 190 -13.56 7.43 7.63
CA ASP A 190 -14.12 6.10 7.88
C ASP A 190 -15.30 5.77 6.97
N ASN A 191 -16.17 6.75 6.70
CA ASN A 191 -17.30 6.58 5.79
C ASN A 191 -16.83 6.40 4.36
N CYS A 192 -15.84 7.18 3.92
CA CYS A 192 -15.26 7.03 2.59
C CYS A 192 -14.63 5.64 2.44
N LEU A 193 -13.82 5.21 3.41
CA LEU A 193 -13.15 3.92 3.38
C LEU A 193 -14.14 2.75 3.37
N SER A 194 -15.27 2.90 4.06
CA SER A 194 -16.34 1.89 4.08
C SER A 194 -17.09 1.81 2.75
N ALA A 195 -17.04 2.86 1.94
CA ALA A 195 -17.66 2.91 0.61
C ALA A 195 -16.77 2.32 -0.50
N ILE A 196 -15.51 1.97 -0.21
CA ILE A 196 -14.63 1.31 -1.18
C ILE A 196 -15.20 -0.10 -1.44
N PRO A 197 -15.57 -0.42 -2.70
CA PRO A 197 -16.04 -1.76 -3.05
C PRO A 197 -14.98 -2.80 -2.67
N ARG A 198 -15.45 -3.86 -2.01
CA ARG A 198 -14.68 -5.06 -1.70
C ARG A 198 -14.89 -6.03 -2.85
#